data_AF-A0AAE3U869-F1
#
_entry.id   AF-A0AAE3U869-F1
#
_cell.length_a   1.000
_cell.length_b   1.000
_cell.length_c   1.000
_cell.angle_alpha   90.00
_cell.angle_beta   90.00
_cell.angle_gamma   90.00
#
_symmetry.space_group_name_H-M   'P 1'
#
loop_
_entity.id
_entity.type
_entity.pdbx_description
1 polymer ?
#
loop_
_entity_poly.entity_id
_entity_poly.type
_entity_poly.pdbx_seq_one_letter_code
_entity_poly.pdbx_strand_id
1 'polypeptide(L)'
;MPAKKEYLTTPGQRTLKISAAVLGGYFVSITFHLFLATLLPNRDIVMLTATFTLFLLWGILMIVPFLAQNGWKIWGVYLLLICIFSSITFWLR
;
A
#
# COMPACT_ATOMS: atom_id res chain seq x y z
N MET A 1 -27.36 -13.68 18.90
CA MET A 1 -28.02 -13.19 17.66
C MET A 1 -27.21 -13.68 16.46
N PRO A 2 -27.83 -14.15 15.37
CA PRO A 2 -27.11 -14.59 14.17
C PRO A 2 -26.55 -13.39 13.38
N ALA A 3 -25.34 -13.53 12.83
CA ALA A 3 -24.70 -12.49 12.02
C ALA A 3 -25.44 -12.28 10.69
N LYS A 4 -25.65 -11.01 10.31
CA LYS A 4 -26.25 -10.66 9.03
C LYS A 4 -25.28 -10.96 7.87
N LYS A 5 -25.73 -11.79 6.93
CA LYS A 5 -24.90 -12.28 5.80
C LYS A 5 -24.44 -11.17 4.84
N GLU A 6 -25.17 -10.05 4.77
CA GLU A 6 -24.85 -8.90 3.91
C GLU A 6 -23.52 -8.21 4.27
N TYR A 7 -23.02 -8.37 5.51
CA TYR A 7 -21.72 -7.84 5.96
C TYR A 7 -20.59 -8.88 5.91
N LEU A 8 -20.89 -10.12 5.53
CA LEU A 8 -19.89 -11.18 5.48
C LEU A 8 -19.18 -11.15 4.12
N THR A 9 -17.89 -10.86 4.14
CA THR A 9 -17.04 -10.92 2.95
C THR A 9 -16.93 -12.36 2.45
N THR A 10 -17.11 -12.55 1.14
CA THR A 10 -16.89 -13.85 0.49
C THR A 10 -15.42 -14.28 0.62
N PRO A 11 -15.12 -15.60 0.57
CA PRO A 11 -13.75 -16.09 0.72
C PRO A 11 -12.76 -15.44 -0.27
N GLY A 12 -13.15 -15.29 -1.54
CA GLY A 12 -12.31 -14.62 -2.55
C GLY A 12 -12.03 -13.15 -2.23
N GLN A 13 -13.06 -12.39 -1.81
CA GLN A 13 -12.87 -10.99 -1.40
C GLN A 13 -12.00 -10.86 -0.15
N ARG A 14 -12.08 -11.83 0.77
CA ARG A 14 -11.22 -11.87 1.96
C ARG A 14 -9.77 -12.09 1.58
N THR A 15 -9.47 -13.08 0.76
CA THR A 15 -8.10 -13.33 0.26
C THR A 15 -7.56 -12.12 -0.49
N LEU A 16 -8.40 -11.49 -1.32
CA LEU A 16 -8.00 -10.33 -2.10
C LEU A 16 -7.67 -9.13 -1.20
N LYS A 17 -8.46 -8.87 -0.15
CA LYS A 17 -8.16 -7.83 0.84
C LYS A 17 -6.90 -8.11 1.65
N ILE A 18 -6.69 -9.36 2.08
CA ILE A 18 -5.48 -9.75 2.81
C ILE A 18 -4.24 -9.57 1.92
N SER A 19 -4.31 -10.01 0.66
CA SER A 19 -3.21 -9.82 -0.30
C SER A 19 -2.95 -8.34 -0.59
N ALA A 20 -3.98 -7.51 -0.70
CA ALA A 20 -3.85 -6.06 -0.86
C ALA A 20 -3.19 -5.43 0.38
N ALA A 21 -3.55 -5.88 1.59
CA ALA A 21 -2.98 -5.38 2.83
C ALA A 21 -1.48 -5.69 2.92
N VAL A 22 -1.14 -6.97 2.78
CA VAL A 22 0.24 -7.45 2.94
C VAL A 22 1.10 -7.00 1.76
N LEU A 23 0.80 -7.46 0.54
CA LEU A 23 1.67 -7.24 -0.63
C LEU A 23 1.47 -5.84 -1.20
N GLY A 24 0.22 -5.45 -1.45
CA GLY A 24 -0.09 -4.17 -2.05
C GLY A 24 0.37 -2.99 -1.18
N GLY A 25 0.04 -3.03 0.12
CA GLY A 25 0.47 -2.01 1.07
C GLY A 25 1.99 -1.92 1.19
N TYR A 26 2.70 -3.06 1.12
CA TYR A 26 4.16 -3.10 1.20
C TYR A 26 4.80 -2.46 -0.04
N PHE A 27 4.32 -2.81 -1.24
CA PHE A 27 4.82 -2.23 -2.48
C PHE A 27 4.53 -0.73 -2.61
N VAL A 28 3.33 -0.27 -2.20
CA VAL A 28 3.03 1.16 -2.12
C VAL A 28 4.01 1.85 -1.16
N SER A 29 4.26 1.26 0.00
CA SER A 29 5.18 1.83 1.00
C SER A 29 6.61 1.94 0.47
N ILE A 30 7.16 0.89 -0.16
CA ILE A 30 8.51 0.95 -0.74
C ILE A 30 8.59 2.00 -1.84
N THR A 31 7.69 1.94 -2.82
CA THR A 31 7.74 2.84 -3.98
C THR A 31 7.56 4.29 -3.56
N PHE A 32 6.74 4.57 -2.54
CA PHE A 32 6.62 5.89 -1.93
C PHE A 32 7.94 6.38 -1.30
N HIS A 33 8.64 5.54 -0.53
CA HIS A 33 9.91 5.95 0.09
C HIS A 33 11.03 6.12 -0.93
N LEU A 34 11.07 5.28 -1.98
CA LEU A 34 12.00 5.46 -3.10
C LEU A 34 11.73 6.78 -3.84
N PHE A 35 10.46 7.08 -4.08
CA PHE A 35 10.05 8.37 -4.65
C PHE A 35 10.53 9.54 -3.78
N LEU A 36 10.31 9.50 -2.46
CA LEU A 36 10.82 10.53 -1.54
C LEU A 36 12.35 10.67 -1.58
N ALA A 37 13.07 9.55 -1.64
CA ALA A 37 14.53 9.55 -1.74
C ALA A 37 15.02 10.18 -3.05
N THR A 38 14.23 10.15 -4.13
CA THR A 38 14.58 10.87 -5.37
C THR A 38 14.26 12.35 -5.33
N LEU A 39 13.24 12.76 -4.57
CA LEU A 39 12.75 14.14 -4.53
C LEU A 39 13.51 15.01 -3.52
N LEU A 40 14.01 14.41 -2.43
CA LEU A 40 14.71 15.11 -1.37
C LEU A 40 16.24 15.04 -1.53
N PRO A 41 16.98 16.07 -1.06
CA PRO A 41 18.43 15.99 -0.93
C PRO A 41 18.86 14.96 0.14
N ASN A 42 20.10 14.48 0.07
CA ASN A 42 20.69 13.50 1.01
C ASN A 42 19.98 12.15 1.04
N ARG A 43 19.98 11.45 -0.10
CA ARG A 43 19.31 10.16 -0.33
C ARG A 43 19.60 9.13 0.78
N ASP A 44 20.83 9.08 1.27
CA ASP A 44 21.26 8.10 2.30
C ASP A 44 20.54 8.30 3.63
N ILE A 45 20.35 9.56 4.05
CA ILE A 45 19.63 9.91 5.29
C ILE A 45 18.14 9.59 5.16
N VAL A 46 17.56 9.90 4.00
CA VAL A 46 16.16 9.58 3.68
C VAL A 46 15.95 8.06 3.71
N MET A 47 16.87 7.26 3.14
CA MET A 47 16.78 5.81 3.16
C MET A 47 16.95 5.20 4.57
N LEU A 48 17.82 5.77 5.40
CA LEU A 48 18.00 5.32 6.78
C LEU A 48 16.70 5.51 7.58
N THR A 49 16.08 6.69 7.49
CA THR A 49 14.80 6.98 8.15
C THR A 49 13.64 6.18 7.56
N ALA A 50 13.65 5.93 6.24
CA ALA A 50 12.67 5.11 5.54
C ALA A 50 12.53 3.70 6.12
N THR A 51 13.60 3.13 6.69
CA THR A 51 13.57 1.81 7.32
C THR A 51 12.52 1.73 8.43
N PHE A 52 12.34 2.81 9.20
CA PHE A 52 11.36 2.88 10.28
C PHE A 52 9.98 3.29 9.78
N THR A 53 9.92 4.32 8.93
CA THR A 53 8.65 4.88 8.44
C THR A 53 7.95 3.97 7.44
N LEU A 54 8.68 3.10 6.75
CA LEU A 54 8.12 2.06 5.89
C LEU A 54 7.21 1.13 6.68
N PHE A 55 7.65 0.67 7.85
CA PHE A 55 6.84 -0.23 8.67
C PHE A 55 5.58 0.45 9.19
N LEU A 56 5.67 1.72 9.61
CA LEU A 56 4.53 2.51 10.07
C LEU A 56 3.51 2.75 8.94
N LEU A 57 3.99 3.21 7.78
CA LEU A 57 3.14 3.44 6.62
C LEU A 57 2.49 2.13 6.14
N TRP A 58 3.26 1.05 6.09
CA TRP A 58 2.74 -0.25 5.71
C TRP A 58 1.66 -0.74 6.67
N GLY A 59 1.88 -0.62 7.99
CA GLY A 59 0.87 -0.95 9.00
C GLY A 59 -0.43 -0.18 8.84
N ILE A 60 -0.36 1.12 8.54
CA ILE A 60 -1.55 1.94 8.25
C ILE A 60 -2.25 1.43 6.97
N LEU A 61 -1.48 1.19 5.90
CA LEU A 61 -2.01 0.69 4.63
C LEU A 61 -2.56 -0.74 4.72
N MET A 62 -2.15 -1.55 5.69
CA MET A 62 -2.73 -2.87 5.92
C MET A 62 -4.19 -2.79 6.37
N ILE A 63 -4.58 -1.70 7.04
CA ILE A 63 -5.94 -1.52 7.58
C ILE A 63 -6.91 -1.13 6.44
N VAL A 64 -6.46 -0.29 5.50
CA VAL A 64 -7.29 0.29 4.42
C VAL A 64 -8.09 -0.74 3.60
N PRO A 65 -7.54 -1.89 3.15
CA PRO A 65 -8.29 -2.90 2.41
C PRO A 65 -9.52 -3.44 3.13
N PHE A 66 -9.49 -3.46 4.46
CA PHE A 66 -10.60 -3.98 5.28
C PHE A 66 -11.73 -2.97 5.45
N LEU A 67 -11.47 -1.66 5.28
CA LEU A 67 -12.52 -0.64 5.26
C LEU A 67 -13.33 -0.65 3.96
N ALA A 68 -12.73 -1.08 2.85
CA ALA A 68 -13.42 -1.10 1.55
C ALA A 68 -14.38 -2.28 1.44
N GLN A 69 -15.51 -2.13 0.75
CA GLN A 69 -16.41 -3.26 0.49
C GLN A 69 -15.85 -4.23 -0.57
N ASN A 70 -15.12 -3.72 -1.56
CA ASN A 70 -14.57 -4.50 -2.67
C ASN A 70 -13.04 -4.40 -2.71
N GLY A 71 -12.36 -5.53 -2.57
CA GLY A 71 -10.90 -5.60 -2.59
C GLY A 71 -10.29 -5.21 -3.95
N TRP A 72 -11.00 -5.43 -5.06
CA TRP A 72 -10.49 -5.08 -6.40
C TRP A 72 -10.30 -3.58 -6.56
N LYS A 73 -11.19 -2.79 -5.95
CA LYS A 73 -11.06 -1.33 -5.93
C LYS A 73 -9.77 -0.89 -5.23
N ILE A 74 -9.43 -1.54 -4.11
CA ILE A 74 -8.21 -1.24 -3.37
C ILE A 74 -6.97 -1.67 -4.12
N TRP A 75 -6.97 -2.85 -4.74
CA TRP A 75 -5.89 -3.25 -5.62
C TRP A 75 -5.68 -2.26 -6.77
N GLY A 76 -6.75 -1.80 -7.42
CA GLY A 76 -6.67 -0.78 -8.46
C GLY A 76 -6.01 0.51 -7.98
N VAL A 77 -6.40 1.00 -6.80
CA VAL A 77 -5.78 2.20 -6.18
C VAL A 77 -4.31 1.95 -5.85
N TYR A 78 -3.97 0.81 -5.25
CA TYR A 78 -2.58 0.49 -4.87
C TYR A 78 -1.68 0.33 -6.08
N LEU A 79 -2.13 -0.37 -7.12
CA LEU A 79 -1.38 -0.50 -8.38
C LEU A 79 -1.19 0.86 -9.06
N LEU A 80 -2.23 1.71 -9.06
CA LEU A 80 -2.12 3.06 -9.59
C LEU A 80 -1.07 3.89 -8.83
N LEU A 81 -1.07 3.85 -7.50
CA LEU A 81 -0.06 4.53 -6.68
C LEU A 81 1.35 4.00 -6.95
N ILE A 82 1.51 2.67 -7.00
CA ILE A 82 2.78 2.02 -7.33
C ILE A 82 3.29 2.50 -8.69
N CYS A 83 2.43 2.50 -9.71
CA CYS A 83 2.78 2.98 -11.05
C CYS A 83 3.19 4.45 -11.01
N ILE A 84 2.41 5.33 -10.37
CA ILE A 84 2.73 6.76 -10.27
C ILE A 84 4.08 6.98 -9.61
N PHE A 85 4.30 6.43 -8.41
CA PHE A 85 5.57 6.60 -7.69
C PHE A 85 6.75 6.03 -8.46
N SER A 86 6.57 4.86 -9.09
CA SER A 86 7.63 4.22 -9.88
C SER A 86 7.97 5.00 -11.14
N SER A 87 6.97 5.49 -11.88
CA SER A 87 7.16 6.30 -13.08
C SER A 87 7.84 7.62 -12.78
N ILE A 88 7.46 8.29 -11.69
CA ILE A 88 8.09 9.53 -11.24
C ILE A 88 9.55 9.26 -10.83
N THR A 89 9.79 8.24 -10.00
CA THR A 89 11.15 7.83 -9.58
C THR A 89 12.05 7.53 -10.79
N PHE A 90 11.51 6.87 -11.82
CA PHE A 90 12.25 6.56 -13.04
C PHE A 90 12.59 7.80 -13.85
N TRP A 91 11.69 8.78 -13.95
CA TRP A 91 11.91 10.02 -14.71
C TRP A 91 12.85 11.01 -14.02
N LEU A 92 12.88 11.03 -12.68
CA LEU A 92 13.71 11.95 -11.88
C LEU A 92 15.13 11.42 -11.60
N ARG A 93 15.40 10.15 -11.90
CA ARG A 93 16.70 9.52 -11.69
C ARG A 93 17.60 9.67 -12.90
#